data_AF-A0A2V5KXZ8-F1
#
_entry.id   AF-A0A2V5KXZ8-F1
#
_cell.length_a   1.000
_cell.length_b   1.000
_cell.length_c   1.000
_cell.angle_alpha   90.00
_cell.angle_beta   90.00
_cell.angle_gamma   90.00
#
_symmetry.space_group_name_H-M   'P 1'
#
loop_
_entity.id
_entity.type
_entity.pdbx_description
1 polymer ?
#
loop_
_entity_poly.entity_id
_entity_poly.type
_entity_poly.pdbx_seq_one_letter_code
_entity_poly.pdbx_strand_id
1 'polypeptide(L)'
;MFLPRPTGRIGLLMLAALLLLTAASSFFLPRSAGATAGDGTPGDPNIRYYGRWDTSAPTVYKSYYGGAYFKVNFTGTTVKIKLGGPVNLQVSIDNGPDTAYPSANGTVNLTPTPLSGGVHTLRVATTYAQYDVMSFQGLVLDAGATTVQPSVRPRLIEFVGDSITAAYQNTKGAVSGFAWLAAEAVNADHTQVAYPGVCLQNGIQCYSPNPVGMSSHYFKTKTVREATYGTVLPDWDFTTYTPDVVVINLGTNDRAFQVTDADFQATYSAFLQGIRAKLPDAAILVMRTFGGYKAAPTLAAVNDRIAAGDANVHYVDTTGWLSGADFADGVHPSDAGHAKAAGLLAPILRAHLPENLALNKPATASSNAAYAGLSVDGKPWSRWGSAYANNEWYKVDLGSVRTVSKAVIDWEAAYDTAYSIQVSTDDSTYTTVYSTTSGGGGTETITFPPASARYVKLLCTTRATPYGSSFWELELYE
;
A
#
# COMPACT_ATOMS: atom_id res chain seq x y z
N MET A 1 53.14 51.99 84.76
CA MET A 1 54.13 52.77 83.99
C MET A 1 53.98 52.37 82.52
N PHE A 2 53.58 53.33 81.68
CA PHE A 2 53.58 53.39 80.21
C PHE A 2 52.91 52.30 79.31
N LEU A 3 51.92 52.77 78.53
CA LEU A 3 51.47 52.32 77.19
C LEU A 3 52.55 52.63 76.12
N PRO A 4 52.51 52.19 74.81
CA PRO A 4 51.31 51.95 73.95
C PRO A 4 51.32 50.86 72.80
N ARG A 5 50.10 50.37 72.44
CA ARG A 5 49.38 50.13 71.12
C ARG A 5 50.08 49.67 69.79
N PRO A 6 49.35 49.22 68.71
CA PRO A 6 48.01 48.59 68.53
C PRO A 6 47.84 47.52 67.38
N THR A 7 46.58 47.11 67.11
CA THR A 7 45.91 46.48 65.91
C THR A 7 45.57 44.97 66.02
N GLY A 8 44.36 44.45 65.71
CA GLY A 8 43.09 45.00 65.19
C GLY A 8 41.90 43.98 65.13
N ARG A 9 40.69 44.50 64.82
CA ARG A 9 39.42 43.92 64.24
C ARG A 9 38.79 42.67 64.91
N ILE A 10 37.64 42.70 65.60
CA ILE A 10 36.20 42.88 65.24
C ILE A 10 35.64 41.89 64.19
N GLY A 11 34.74 41.01 64.63
CA GLY A 11 33.78 40.24 63.82
C GLY A 11 32.49 39.98 64.61
N LEU A 12 31.36 40.44 64.06
CA LEU A 12 30.01 40.42 64.63
C LEU A 12 29.16 39.36 63.89
N LEU A 13 28.38 38.57 64.61
CA LEU A 13 27.47 37.55 64.07
C LEU A 13 26.30 38.17 63.29
N MET A 14 25.95 37.59 62.13
CA MET A 14 24.66 37.77 61.47
C MET A 14 23.93 36.43 61.32
N LEU A 15 22.66 36.43 61.73
CA LEU A 15 21.65 35.39 61.55
C LEU A 15 21.12 35.44 60.10
N ALA A 16 21.09 34.32 59.38
CA ALA A 16 20.40 34.21 58.09
C ALA A 16 19.29 33.15 58.19
N ALA A 17 18.04 33.59 57.96
CA ALA A 17 16.87 32.73 57.82
C ALA A 17 16.82 32.15 56.41
N LEU A 18 16.71 30.83 56.30
CA LEU A 18 16.61 30.09 55.03
C LEU A 18 15.13 29.97 54.65
N LEU A 19 14.69 30.72 53.62
CA LEU A 19 13.42 30.49 52.94
C LEU A 19 13.52 29.21 52.09
N LEU A 20 12.71 28.20 52.39
CA LEU A 20 12.48 27.05 51.52
C LEU A 20 11.48 27.45 50.41
N LEU A 21 11.99 27.76 49.21
CA LEU A 21 11.18 27.76 48.00
C LEU A 21 10.93 26.30 47.56
N THR A 22 9.70 25.84 47.67
CA THR A 22 9.23 24.63 46.96
C THR A 22 9.06 24.97 45.49
N ALA A 23 10.08 24.70 44.67
CA ALA A 23 9.93 24.68 43.23
C ALA A 23 9.12 23.44 42.83
N ALA A 24 7.82 23.63 42.57
CA ALA A 24 7.03 22.68 41.80
C ALA A 24 7.61 22.65 40.39
N SER A 25 8.54 21.72 40.16
CA SER A 25 9.03 21.38 38.84
C SER A 25 7.91 20.60 38.17
N SER A 26 7.08 21.31 37.40
CA SER A 26 6.24 20.71 36.37
C SER A 26 7.19 20.02 35.40
N PHE A 27 7.46 18.74 35.63
CA PHE A 27 8.04 17.87 34.62
C PHE A 27 7.04 17.85 33.46
N PHE A 28 7.26 18.70 32.46
CA PHE A 28 6.79 18.43 31.12
C PHE A 28 7.49 17.15 30.70
N LEU A 29 6.83 16.02 30.91
CA LEU A 29 7.11 14.82 30.14
C LEU A 29 7.07 15.24 28.67
N PRO A 30 8.11 14.95 27.87
CA PRO A 30 7.95 15.09 26.44
C PRO A 30 6.75 14.22 26.06
N ARG A 31 5.71 14.86 25.52
CA ARG A 31 4.57 14.16 24.95
C ARG A 31 5.16 13.17 23.96
N SER A 32 4.92 11.88 24.20
CA SER A 32 5.25 10.82 23.25
C SER A 32 4.77 11.25 21.86
N ALA A 33 5.57 10.99 20.83
CA ALA A 33 5.10 11.04 19.45
C ALA A 33 4.04 9.93 19.28
N GLY A 34 2.82 10.19 19.74
CA GLY A 34 1.65 9.46 19.30
C GLY A 34 1.49 9.67 17.80
N ALA A 35 0.85 8.72 17.12
CA ALA A 35 0.48 8.84 15.71
C ALA A 35 0.08 10.28 15.40
N THR A 36 0.85 10.95 14.53
CA THR A 36 0.70 12.38 14.31
C THR A 36 -0.71 12.62 13.79
N ALA A 37 -1.54 13.33 14.56
CA ALA A 37 -2.84 13.76 14.10
C ALA A 37 -2.65 14.56 12.81
N GLY A 38 -3.18 14.04 11.70
CA GLY A 38 -3.09 14.68 10.40
C GLY A 38 -4.31 15.54 10.13
N ASP A 39 -4.11 16.57 9.29
CA ASP A 39 -5.08 17.61 8.99
C ASP A 39 -5.88 17.33 7.70
N GLY A 40 -5.61 16.21 7.05
CA GLY A 40 -6.20 15.82 5.77
C GLY A 40 -5.62 16.56 4.57
N THR A 41 -4.58 17.38 4.70
CA THR A 41 -3.92 18.03 3.55
C THR A 41 -3.22 16.99 2.65
N PRO A 42 -2.86 17.33 1.40
CA PRO A 42 -2.18 16.37 0.52
C PRO A 42 -0.90 15.76 1.11
N GLY A 43 -0.13 16.54 1.87
CA GLY A 43 1.09 16.09 2.56
C GLY A 43 0.86 15.42 3.92
N ASP A 44 -0.40 15.15 4.31
CA ASP A 44 -0.72 14.49 5.56
C ASP A 44 -0.08 13.09 5.63
N PRO A 45 0.78 12.80 6.63
CA PRO A 45 1.51 11.54 6.73
C PRO A 45 0.61 10.31 6.94
N ASN A 46 -0.67 10.50 7.32
CA ASN A 46 -1.63 9.42 7.46
C ASN A 46 -2.27 9.01 6.13
N ILE A 47 -2.14 9.81 5.06
CA ILE A 47 -2.70 9.47 3.75
C ILE A 47 -1.70 8.60 2.98
N ARG A 48 -2.15 7.40 2.60
CA ARG A 48 -1.36 6.46 1.79
C ARG A 48 -1.84 6.50 0.35
N TYR A 49 -0.95 6.91 -0.56
CA TYR A 49 -1.22 7.01 -1.99
C TYR A 49 -0.74 5.76 -2.72
N TYR A 50 -1.59 5.21 -3.59
CA TYR A 50 -1.31 4.03 -4.40
C TYR A 50 -1.36 4.38 -5.88
N GLY A 51 -0.31 3.97 -6.58
CA GLY A 51 -0.02 4.35 -7.96
C GLY A 51 0.79 5.62 -8.11
N ARG A 52 0.77 6.18 -9.31
CA ARG A 52 1.65 7.29 -9.66
C ARG A 52 1.00 8.62 -9.36
N TRP A 53 1.55 9.31 -8.38
CA TRP A 53 1.10 10.61 -7.91
C TRP A 53 2.19 11.66 -8.15
N ASP A 54 1.83 12.73 -8.86
CA ASP A 54 2.62 13.95 -8.97
C ASP A 54 2.42 14.77 -7.69
N THR A 55 3.46 14.79 -6.85
CA THR A 55 3.50 15.45 -5.54
C THR A 55 4.28 16.77 -5.57
N SER A 56 4.63 17.26 -6.77
CA SER A 56 5.46 18.47 -6.94
C SER A 56 4.82 19.74 -6.38
N ALA A 57 3.49 19.77 -6.24
CA ALA A 57 2.75 20.86 -5.62
C ALA A 57 2.20 20.44 -4.24
N PRO A 58 2.63 21.06 -3.12
CA PRO A 58 2.25 20.63 -1.77
C PRO A 58 0.77 20.84 -1.44
N THR A 59 0.08 21.70 -2.20
CA THR A 59 -1.36 22.00 -2.01
C THR A 59 -2.28 21.17 -2.89
N VAL A 60 -1.73 20.38 -3.83
CA VAL A 60 -2.50 19.51 -4.70
C VAL A 60 -1.66 18.34 -5.21
N TYR A 61 -2.03 17.12 -4.86
CA TYR A 61 -1.43 15.92 -5.44
C TYR A 61 -2.28 15.43 -6.59
N LYS A 62 -1.63 15.02 -7.69
CA LYS A 62 -2.33 14.62 -8.91
C LYS A 62 -2.03 13.20 -9.31
N SER A 63 -3.04 12.41 -9.63
CA SER A 63 -2.86 11.18 -10.38
C SER A 63 -3.60 11.22 -11.71
N TYR A 64 -2.94 10.67 -12.73
CA TYR A 64 -3.38 10.70 -14.13
C TYR A 64 -3.88 9.33 -14.62
N TYR A 65 -3.67 8.28 -13.83
CA TYR A 65 -4.01 6.91 -14.18
C TYR A 65 -5.36 6.53 -13.56
N GLY A 66 -6.12 5.71 -14.29
CA GLY A 66 -7.33 5.08 -13.78
C GLY A 66 -6.97 4.03 -12.74
N GLY A 67 -7.80 3.89 -11.70
CA GLY A 67 -7.53 2.96 -10.61
C GLY A 67 -6.41 3.42 -9.67
N ALA A 68 -5.88 4.63 -9.82
CA ALA A 68 -5.06 5.24 -8.77
C ALA A 68 -5.96 5.63 -7.59
N TYR A 69 -5.48 5.40 -6.38
CA TYR A 69 -6.27 5.61 -5.18
C TYR A 69 -5.45 6.09 -3.99
N PHE A 70 -6.12 6.58 -2.96
CA PHE A 70 -5.52 6.73 -1.65
C PHE A 70 -6.38 6.05 -0.58
N LYS A 71 -5.74 5.67 0.53
CA LYS A 71 -6.37 5.18 1.75
C LYS A 71 -6.01 6.10 2.91
N VAL A 72 -6.95 6.28 3.83
CA VAL A 72 -6.76 7.01 5.08
C VAL A 72 -7.87 6.62 6.05
N ASN A 73 -7.59 6.59 7.35
CA ASN A 73 -8.64 6.49 8.36
C ASN A 73 -8.95 7.90 8.90
N PHE A 74 -10.17 8.14 9.39
CA PHE A 74 -10.53 9.44 9.98
C PHE A 74 -11.40 9.25 11.22
N THR A 75 -11.27 10.17 12.19
CA THR A 75 -12.18 10.23 13.34
C THR A 75 -13.39 11.09 13.05
N GLY A 76 -14.46 10.93 13.81
CA GLY A 76 -15.65 11.78 13.73
C GLY A 76 -16.83 11.07 13.09
N THR A 77 -17.70 11.85 12.43
CA THR A 77 -18.95 11.37 11.83
C THR A 77 -19.09 11.77 10.36
N THR A 78 -18.37 12.80 9.91
CA THR A 78 -18.39 13.23 8.51
C THR A 78 -17.01 13.45 7.90
N VAL A 79 -16.89 13.21 6.59
CA VAL A 79 -15.72 13.52 5.78
C VAL A 79 -16.12 14.06 4.40
N LYS A 80 -15.41 15.09 3.95
CA LYS A 80 -15.51 15.63 2.59
C LYS A 80 -14.16 15.60 1.92
N ILE A 81 -14.16 15.54 0.59
CA ILE A 81 -12.95 15.65 -0.24
C ILE A 81 -12.95 16.98 -0.99
N LYS A 82 -11.78 17.64 -1.07
CA LYS A 82 -11.54 18.82 -1.91
C LYS A 82 -10.81 18.40 -3.19
N LEU A 83 -11.37 18.80 -4.32
CA LEU A 83 -10.91 18.47 -5.65
C LEU A 83 -10.67 19.74 -6.47
N GLY A 84 -9.52 19.79 -7.14
CA GLY A 84 -9.12 20.89 -8.01
C GLY A 84 -9.72 20.86 -9.43
N GLY A 85 -10.60 19.90 -9.72
CA GLY A 85 -11.26 19.75 -11.01
C GLY A 85 -12.20 18.55 -11.04
N PRO A 86 -13.05 18.43 -12.09
CA PRO A 86 -13.99 17.32 -12.22
C PRO A 86 -13.26 15.97 -12.42
N VAL A 87 -13.70 14.96 -11.69
CA VAL A 87 -13.17 13.59 -11.75
C VAL A 87 -14.25 12.57 -11.38
N ASN A 88 -14.25 11.39 -11.99
CA ASN A 88 -15.11 10.29 -11.58
C ASN A 88 -14.42 9.46 -10.51
N LEU A 89 -15.12 9.23 -9.38
CA LEU A 89 -14.57 8.51 -8.23
C LEU A 89 -15.40 7.29 -7.86
N GLN A 90 -14.73 6.29 -7.29
CA GLN A 90 -15.32 5.23 -6.49
C GLN A 90 -14.81 5.38 -5.06
N VAL A 91 -15.73 5.43 -4.10
CA VAL A 91 -15.42 5.66 -2.69
C VAL A 91 -15.96 4.52 -1.84
N SER A 92 -15.09 3.95 -1.01
CA SER A 92 -15.44 2.95 0.00
C SER A 92 -15.19 3.54 1.38
N ILE A 93 -16.18 3.44 2.26
CA ILE A 93 -16.11 3.81 3.67
C ILE A 93 -16.32 2.55 4.50
N ASP A 94 -15.55 2.37 5.58
CA ASP A 94 -15.62 1.22 6.49
C ASP A 94 -15.54 -0.14 5.77
N ASN A 95 -14.68 -0.20 4.74
CA ASN A 95 -14.54 -1.35 3.83
C ASN A 95 -15.87 -1.84 3.22
N GLY A 96 -16.87 -0.96 3.17
CA GLY A 96 -18.17 -1.21 2.56
C GLY A 96 -18.11 -1.21 1.03
N PRO A 97 -19.26 -1.44 0.37
CA PRO A 97 -19.34 -1.40 -1.08
C PRO A 97 -19.03 -0.01 -1.62
N ASP A 98 -18.42 0.04 -2.81
CA ASP A 98 -18.12 1.30 -3.47
C ASP A 98 -19.37 2.10 -3.85
N THR A 99 -19.33 3.38 -3.51
CA THR A 99 -20.27 4.41 -3.95
C THR A 99 -19.62 5.25 -5.05
N ALA A 100 -20.33 5.41 -6.17
CA ALA A 100 -19.86 6.20 -7.31
C ALA A 100 -20.15 7.69 -7.11
N TYR A 101 -19.17 8.53 -7.42
CA TYR A 101 -19.29 9.99 -7.48
C TYR A 101 -18.91 10.46 -8.89
N PRO A 102 -19.86 10.49 -9.84
CA PRO A 102 -19.59 10.93 -11.20
C PRO A 102 -19.35 12.44 -11.23
N SER A 103 -18.37 12.88 -12.02
CA SER A 103 -18.02 14.30 -12.20
C SER A 103 -17.86 15.09 -10.89
N ALA A 104 -17.34 14.44 -9.84
CA ALA A 104 -17.07 15.05 -8.54
C ALA A 104 -16.11 16.24 -8.70
N ASN A 105 -16.44 17.39 -8.10
CA ASN A 105 -15.67 18.62 -8.25
C ASN A 105 -15.80 19.52 -7.01
N GLY A 106 -14.78 20.34 -6.72
CA GLY A 106 -14.77 21.23 -5.56
C GLY A 106 -14.81 20.47 -4.24
N THR A 107 -15.64 20.89 -3.29
CA THR A 107 -15.82 20.17 -2.01
C THR A 107 -17.00 19.22 -2.09
N VAL A 108 -16.75 17.92 -2.01
CA VAL A 108 -17.76 16.86 -2.14
C VAL A 108 -17.94 16.14 -0.80
N ASN A 109 -19.18 16.08 -0.31
CA ASN A 109 -19.51 15.35 0.91
C ASN A 109 -19.57 13.84 0.64
N LEU A 110 -18.68 13.07 1.27
CA LEU A 110 -18.61 11.61 1.11
C LEU A 110 -19.50 10.88 2.11
N THR A 111 -19.97 11.57 3.14
CA THR A 111 -20.88 11.07 4.19
C THR A 111 -22.10 12.00 4.29
N PRO A 112 -22.99 12.03 3.27
CA PRO A 112 -24.18 12.88 3.31
C PRO A 112 -25.11 12.52 4.48
N THR A 113 -25.11 11.26 4.88
CA THR A 113 -25.64 10.80 6.16
C THR A 113 -24.47 10.63 7.14
N PRO A 114 -24.46 11.30 8.30
CA PRO A 114 -23.41 11.15 9.29
C PRO A 114 -23.27 9.70 9.77
N LEU A 115 -22.04 9.27 9.95
CA LEU A 115 -21.70 7.97 10.55
C LEU A 115 -21.87 8.02 12.07
N SER A 116 -21.84 6.86 12.73
CA SER A 116 -21.66 6.80 14.17
C SER A 116 -20.31 7.39 14.58
N GLY A 117 -20.21 8.08 15.72
CA GLY A 117 -18.91 8.60 16.16
C GLY A 117 -17.88 7.49 16.37
N GLY A 118 -16.72 7.60 15.73
CA GLY A 118 -15.66 6.60 15.83
C GLY A 118 -14.47 6.88 14.92
N VAL A 119 -13.70 5.82 14.64
CA VAL A 119 -12.67 5.81 13.60
C VAL A 119 -13.23 5.05 12.41
N HIS A 120 -13.12 5.63 11.22
CA HIS A 120 -13.65 5.09 9.97
C HIS A 120 -12.55 4.91 8.94
N THR A 121 -12.67 3.90 8.08
CA THR A 121 -11.76 3.74 6.93
C THR A 121 -12.29 4.50 5.73
N LEU A 122 -11.39 5.05 4.91
CA LEU A 122 -11.73 5.72 3.65
C LEU A 122 -10.76 5.28 2.54
N ARG A 123 -11.32 4.85 1.41
CA ARG A 123 -10.61 4.61 0.15
C ARG A 123 -11.27 5.41 -0.96
N VAL A 124 -10.50 6.19 -1.71
CA VAL A 124 -10.99 6.96 -2.86
C VAL A 124 -10.15 6.62 -4.09
N ALA A 125 -10.78 6.13 -5.16
CA ALA A 125 -10.11 5.80 -6.43
C ALA A 125 -10.66 6.55 -7.63
N THR A 126 -9.79 6.82 -8.61
CA THR A 126 -10.20 7.19 -9.97
C THR A 126 -10.74 5.99 -10.74
N THR A 127 -11.55 6.25 -11.77
CA THR A 127 -12.16 5.19 -12.58
C THR A 127 -11.52 4.99 -13.95
N TYR A 128 -11.33 6.05 -14.75
CA TYR A 128 -11.01 5.95 -16.17
C TYR A 128 -9.77 6.79 -16.54
N ALA A 129 -8.66 6.11 -16.87
CA ALA A 129 -7.37 6.74 -17.19
C ALA A 129 -7.41 7.77 -18.35
N GLN A 130 -8.40 7.67 -19.25
CA GLN A 130 -8.54 8.55 -20.40
C GLN A 130 -9.25 9.88 -20.09
N TYR A 131 -10.02 9.96 -18.99
CA TYR A 131 -10.85 11.12 -18.67
C TYR A 131 -10.53 11.72 -17.30
N ASP A 132 -10.08 10.88 -16.37
CA ASP A 132 -9.92 11.25 -14.98
C ASP A 132 -8.50 11.72 -14.67
N VAL A 133 -8.39 12.89 -14.05
CA VAL A 133 -7.19 13.33 -13.33
C VAL A 133 -7.64 13.73 -11.93
N MET A 134 -7.30 12.91 -10.93
CA MET A 134 -7.62 13.28 -9.55
C MET A 134 -6.69 14.38 -9.10
N SER A 135 -7.20 15.60 -8.95
CA SER A 135 -6.47 16.72 -8.36
C SER A 135 -6.87 16.87 -6.89
N PHE A 136 -6.27 16.06 -6.02
CA PHE A 136 -6.60 16.00 -4.59
C PHE A 136 -6.03 17.19 -3.83
N GLN A 137 -6.90 17.99 -3.21
CA GLN A 137 -6.54 19.20 -2.45
C GLN A 137 -6.72 19.03 -0.93
N GLY A 138 -7.08 17.82 -0.48
CA GLY A 138 -7.22 17.47 0.93
C GLY A 138 -8.63 17.03 1.33
N LEU A 139 -8.77 16.67 2.61
CA LEU A 139 -10.04 16.33 3.26
C LEU A 139 -10.57 17.49 4.09
N VAL A 140 -11.87 17.46 4.39
CA VAL A 140 -12.51 18.29 5.41
C VAL A 140 -13.17 17.36 6.40
N LEU A 141 -12.73 17.45 7.64
CA LEU A 141 -13.23 16.65 8.76
C LEU A 141 -14.10 17.51 9.69
N ASP A 142 -14.81 16.85 10.60
CA ASP A 142 -15.53 17.49 11.69
C ASP A 142 -14.57 18.32 12.59
N ALA A 143 -15.12 19.28 13.34
CA ALA A 143 -14.31 20.06 14.27
C ALA A 143 -13.68 19.14 15.35
N GLY A 144 -12.35 19.15 15.44
CA GLY A 144 -11.58 18.31 16.37
C GLY A 144 -11.32 16.88 15.89
N ALA A 145 -11.85 16.51 14.71
CA ALA A 145 -11.52 15.24 14.07
C ALA A 145 -10.14 15.30 13.39
N THR A 146 -9.53 14.14 13.20
CA THR A 146 -8.17 13.98 12.68
C THR A 146 -8.11 12.79 11.72
N THR A 147 -7.13 12.77 10.83
CA THR A 147 -6.79 11.56 10.10
C THR A 147 -5.99 10.60 10.99
N VAL A 148 -6.03 9.33 10.63
CA VAL A 148 -5.33 8.21 11.27
C VAL A 148 -4.76 7.34 10.16
N GLN A 149 -3.58 6.78 10.37
CA GLN A 149 -2.95 5.89 9.39
C GLN A 149 -3.86 4.68 9.07
N PRO A 150 -4.08 4.34 7.79
CA PRO A 150 -4.82 3.15 7.41
C PRO A 150 -3.94 1.90 7.54
N SER A 151 -4.57 0.73 7.60
CA SER A 151 -3.90 -0.55 7.36
C SER A 151 -3.26 -0.54 5.98
N VAL A 152 -1.97 -0.88 5.87
CA VAL A 152 -1.30 -1.10 4.59
C VAL A 152 -1.16 -2.59 4.34
N ARG A 153 -1.27 -2.99 3.07
CA ARG A 153 -1.01 -4.39 2.73
C ARG A 153 0.48 -4.60 2.53
N PRO A 154 1.01 -5.78 2.89
CA PRO A 154 2.42 -6.14 2.78
C PRO A 154 2.93 -6.25 1.34
N ARG A 155 2.01 -6.29 0.37
CA ARG A 155 2.25 -6.69 -1.01
C ARG A 155 1.76 -5.61 -1.94
N LEU A 156 2.51 -5.35 -3.01
CA LEU A 156 2.14 -4.40 -4.05
C LEU A 156 2.25 -5.02 -5.44
N ILE A 157 1.18 -4.92 -6.24
CA ILE A 157 1.15 -5.41 -7.62
C ILE A 157 0.97 -4.24 -8.58
N GLU A 158 1.85 -4.12 -9.58
CA GLU A 158 1.71 -3.13 -10.65
C GLU A 158 1.19 -3.80 -11.93
N PHE A 159 0.04 -3.36 -12.43
CA PHE A 159 -0.53 -3.83 -13.69
C PHE A 159 -0.23 -2.84 -14.79
N VAL A 160 0.22 -3.33 -15.94
CA VAL A 160 0.55 -2.54 -17.13
C VAL A 160 -0.32 -3.02 -18.28
N GLY A 161 -0.91 -2.09 -19.03
CA GLY A 161 -1.70 -2.52 -20.18
C GLY A 161 -2.43 -1.44 -20.96
N ASP A 162 -3.40 -1.91 -21.73
CA ASP A 162 -4.24 -1.10 -22.62
C ASP A 162 -5.64 -0.86 -22.03
N SER A 163 -6.67 -0.80 -22.88
CA SER A 163 -8.07 -0.62 -22.49
C SER A 163 -8.59 -1.76 -21.62
N ILE A 164 -8.06 -2.98 -21.77
CA ILE A 164 -8.48 -4.15 -20.99
C ILE A 164 -7.98 -3.99 -19.55
N THR A 165 -6.71 -3.65 -19.34
CA THR A 165 -6.19 -3.39 -17.99
C THR A 165 -6.85 -2.18 -17.35
N ALA A 166 -7.14 -1.13 -18.13
CA ALA A 166 -7.89 0.04 -17.67
C ALA A 166 -9.40 -0.21 -17.44
N ALA A 167 -9.89 -1.43 -17.71
CA ALA A 167 -11.30 -1.83 -17.61
C ALA A 167 -12.26 -0.87 -18.34
N TYR A 168 -11.88 -0.50 -19.56
CA TYR A 168 -12.70 0.31 -20.45
C TYR A 168 -14.07 -0.36 -20.65
N GLN A 169 -15.15 0.43 -20.52
CA GLN A 169 -16.57 0.05 -20.57
C GLN A 169 -17.15 -0.70 -19.35
N ASN A 170 -16.35 -1.10 -18.35
CA ASN A 170 -16.91 -1.72 -17.15
C ASN A 170 -17.72 -0.74 -16.29
N THR A 171 -18.69 -1.27 -15.53
CA THR A 171 -19.62 -0.47 -14.73
C THR A 171 -18.96 0.45 -13.71
N LYS A 172 -17.80 0.07 -13.15
CA LYS A 172 -17.02 0.87 -12.18
C LYS A 172 -15.63 1.25 -12.70
N GLY A 173 -15.41 1.18 -14.01
CA GLY A 173 -14.09 1.38 -14.62
C GLY A 173 -13.03 0.47 -13.99
N ALA A 174 -11.83 1.02 -13.75
CA ALA A 174 -10.68 0.30 -13.22
C ALA A 174 -10.95 -0.50 -11.93
N VAL A 175 -11.92 -0.07 -11.10
CA VAL A 175 -12.25 -0.74 -9.82
C VAL A 175 -12.99 -2.07 -10.01
N SER A 176 -13.67 -2.23 -11.14
CA SER A 176 -14.28 -3.50 -11.58
C SER A 176 -13.39 -4.28 -12.56
N GLY A 177 -12.16 -3.82 -12.79
CA GLY A 177 -11.22 -4.45 -13.72
C GLY A 177 -10.57 -5.70 -13.16
N PHE A 178 -10.10 -6.57 -14.04
CA PHE A 178 -9.44 -7.82 -13.63
C PHE A 178 -8.19 -7.55 -12.78
N ALA A 179 -7.47 -6.46 -13.07
CA ALA A 179 -6.30 -6.02 -12.32
C ALA A 179 -6.64 -5.74 -10.85
N TRP A 180 -7.66 -4.89 -10.63
CA TRP A 180 -8.16 -4.56 -9.30
C TRP A 180 -8.66 -5.81 -8.58
N LEU A 181 -9.55 -6.57 -9.21
CA LEU A 181 -10.18 -7.73 -8.60
C LEU A 181 -9.17 -8.84 -8.25
N ALA A 182 -8.16 -9.07 -9.10
CA ALA A 182 -7.14 -10.08 -8.85
C ALA A 182 -6.24 -9.69 -7.67
N ALA A 183 -5.87 -8.42 -7.54
CA ALA A 183 -5.07 -7.92 -6.43
C ALA A 183 -5.83 -7.94 -5.09
N GLU A 184 -7.10 -7.54 -5.09
CA GLU A 184 -7.96 -7.67 -3.91
C GLU A 184 -8.11 -9.14 -3.48
N ALA A 185 -8.27 -10.07 -4.43
CA ALA A 185 -8.39 -11.50 -4.16
C ALA A 185 -7.13 -12.15 -3.54
N VAL A 186 -5.99 -11.47 -3.57
CA VAL A 186 -4.73 -11.92 -2.97
C VAL A 186 -4.24 -11.03 -1.83
N ASN A 187 -5.13 -10.14 -1.34
CA ASN A 187 -4.85 -9.16 -0.29
C ASN A 187 -3.58 -8.34 -0.58
N ALA A 188 -3.43 -7.85 -1.81
CA ALA A 188 -2.36 -6.95 -2.20
C ALA A 188 -2.90 -5.53 -2.41
N ASP A 189 -2.10 -4.53 -2.06
CA ASP A 189 -2.25 -3.20 -2.64
C ASP A 189 -1.82 -3.27 -4.12
N HIS A 190 -2.27 -2.31 -4.93
CA HIS A 190 -2.01 -2.38 -6.36
C HIS A 190 -2.00 -1.01 -7.03
N THR A 191 -1.50 -1.00 -8.26
CA THR A 191 -1.58 0.13 -9.15
C THR A 191 -1.73 -0.32 -10.60
N GLN A 192 -2.30 0.55 -11.43
CA GLN A 192 -2.56 0.30 -12.83
C GLN A 192 -1.91 1.43 -13.66
N VAL A 193 -0.91 1.06 -14.47
CA VAL A 193 -0.26 1.90 -15.47
C VAL A 193 -0.81 1.48 -16.82
N ALA A 194 -2.04 1.91 -17.10
CA ALA A 194 -2.78 1.51 -18.28
C ALA A 194 -3.44 2.69 -18.99
N TYR A 195 -3.55 2.59 -20.31
CA TYR A 195 -4.22 3.62 -21.10
C TYR A 195 -5.03 2.98 -22.25
N PRO A 196 -6.34 3.26 -22.36
CA PRO A 196 -7.16 2.74 -23.46
C PRO A 196 -6.60 3.05 -24.84
N GLY A 197 -6.51 2.04 -25.70
CA GLY A 197 -6.09 2.21 -27.10
C GLY A 197 -4.59 2.35 -27.35
N VAL A 198 -3.76 2.31 -26.29
CA VAL A 198 -2.30 2.39 -26.42
C VAL A 198 -1.73 1.11 -27.02
N CYS A 199 -0.75 1.24 -27.92
CA CYS A 199 0.08 0.13 -28.37
C CYS A 199 1.28 -0.04 -27.45
N LEU A 200 1.94 -1.20 -27.50
CA LEU A 200 3.28 -1.32 -26.96
C LEU A 200 4.27 -0.48 -27.78
N GLN A 201 4.18 -0.55 -29.11
CA GLN A 201 5.10 0.06 -30.07
C GLN A 201 5.12 1.60 -30.02
N ASN A 202 6.31 2.19 -30.01
CA ASN A 202 6.52 3.62 -30.21
C ASN A 202 6.48 4.03 -31.70
N GLY A 203 6.16 5.30 -31.96
CA GLY A 203 6.20 5.88 -33.30
C GLY A 203 4.95 5.60 -34.14
N ILE A 204 3.97 4.89 -33.57
CA ILE A 204 2.69 4.59 -34.21
C ILE A 204 1.58 5.19 -33.36
N GLN A 205 0.77 6.06 -33.96
CA GLN A 205 -0.43 6.56 -33.32
C GLN A 205 -1.52 5.51 -33.45
N CYS A 206 -1.69 4.72 -32.39
CA CYS A 206 -2.77 3.76 -32.29
C CYS A 206 -4.09 4.48 -31.95
N TYR A 207 -4.97 3.88 -31.14
CA TYR A 207 -6.17 4.60 -30.67
C TYR A 207 -5.84 5.63 -29.56
N SER A 208 -4.57 5.76 -29.16
CA SER A 208 -4.05 6.77 -28.25
C SER A 208 -3.90 8.16 -28.93
N PRO A 209 -3.89 9.26 -28.16
CA PRO A 209 -3.88 10.62 -28.71
C PRO A 209 -2.56 11.02 -29.41
N ASN A 210 -1.48 10.25 -29.26
CA ASN A 210 -0.17 10.52 -29.85
C ASN A 210 0.59 9.20 -30.13
N PRO A 211 1.64 9.23 -30.96
CA PRO A 211 2.42 8.05 -31.35
C PRO A 211 3.44 7.61 -30.28
N VAL A 212 3.04 7.61 -29.02
CA VAL A 212 3.84 7.14 -27.89
C VAL A 212 3.28 5.82 -27.39
N GLY A 213 4.10 4.77 -27.46
CA GLY A 213 3.75 3.43 -27.01
C GLY A 213 3.96 3.25 -25.52
N MET A 214 3.32 2.22 -24.96
CA MET A 214 3.47 1.85 -23.55
C MET A 214 4.93 1.50 -23.20
N SER A 215 5.73 1.07 -24.18
CA SER A 215 7.17 0.80 -24.00
C SER A 215 7.98 2.02 -23.56
N SER A 216 7.56 3.24 -23.90
CA SER A 216 8.15 4.47 -23.34
C SER A 216 7.30 5.06 -22.23
N HIS A 217 5.98 4.93 -22.37
CA HIS A 217 5.04 5.59 -21.49
C HIS A 217 5.05 5.04 -20.06
N TYR A 218 5.28 3.74 -19.90
CA TYR A 218 5.42 3.09 -18.61
C TYR A 218 6.49 3.72 -17.73
N PHE A 219 7.46 4.46 -18.26
CA PHE A 219 8.49 5.12 -17.45
C PHE A 219 8.12 6.54 -17.03
N LYS A 220 6.89 6.99 -17.26
CA LYS A 220 6.43 8.38 -17.05
C LYS A 220 5.42 8.52 -15.92
N THR A 221 5.44 9.67 -15.26
CA THR A 221 4.51 10.01 -14.15
C THR A 221 3.09 10.28 -14.63
N LYS A 222 2.93 10.80 -15.86
CA LYS A 222 1.65 11.24 -16.43
C LYS A 222 1.22 10.32 -17.55
N THR A 223 -0.08 10.29 -17.89
CA THR A 223 -0.60 9.51 -19.01
C THR A 223 -0.31 10.12 -20.38
N VAL A 224 -0.43 9.35 -21.47
CA VAL A 224 -0.16 9.82 -22.85
C VAL A 224 -1.08 10.98 -23.22
N ARG A 225 -2.25 11.10 -22.58
CA ARG A 225 -3.16 12.23 -22.71
C ARG A 225 -2.50 13.57 -22.38
N GLU A 226 -1.60 13.60 -21.41
CA GLU A 226 -0.94 14.82 -20.96
C GLU A 226 0.25 15.19 -21.85
N ALA A 227 0.63 14.32 -22.80
CA ALA A 227 1.65 14.64 -23.78
C ALA A 227 1.02 15.43 -24.94
N THR A 228 1.16 16.76 -24.89
CA THR A 228 0.97 17.62 -26.06
C THR A 228 2.13 17.41 -27.05
N TYR A 229 1.92 17.65 -28.34
CA TYR A 229 2.98 17.52 -29.34
C TYR A 229 4.22 18.35 -28.96
N GLY A 230 5.39 17.72 -28.83
CA GLY A 230 6.64 18.35 -28.39
C GLY A 230 6.86 18.43 -26.88
N THR A 231 5.95 17.90 -26.05
CA THR A 231 6.10 17.90 -24.57
C THR A 231 6.79 16.63 -24.10
N VAL A 232 7.89 16.77 -23.36
CA VAL A 232 8.53 15.63 -22.67
C VAL A 232 7.81 15.41 -21.35
N LEU A 233 7.16 14.25 -21.20
CA LEU A 233 6.55 13.88 -19.91
C LEU A 233 7.64 13.60 -18.87
N PRO A 234 7.41 14.01 -17.60
CA PRO A 234 8.35 13.75 -16.51
C PRO A 234 8.49 12.24 -16.28
N ASP A 235 9.72 11.81 -16.00
CA ASP A 235 10.02 10.44 -15.62
C ASP A 235 9.39 10.10 -14.27
N TRP A 236 8.92 8.86 -14.15
CA TRP A 236 8.48 8.30 -12.89
C TRP A 236 9.69 7.99 -11.99
N ASP A 237 9.60 8.39 -10.73
CA ASP A 237 10.58 8.02 -9.72
C ASP A 237 10.25 6.63 -9.14
N PHE A 238 10.94 5.62 -9.66
CA PHE A 238 10.80 4.22 -9.24
C PHE A 238 11.26 3.95 -7.79
N THR A 239 11.82 4.93 -7.08
CA THR A 239 12.11 4.80 -5.64
C THR A 239 10.88 5.07 -4.78
N THR A 240 9.81 5.61 -5.36
CA THR A 240 8.56 5.93 -4.64
C THR A 240 7.84 4.69 -4.11
N TYR A 241 7.85 3.61 -4.89
CA TYR A 241 7.39 2.28 -4.46
C TYR A 241 8.06 1.20 -5.29
N THR A 242 8.13 -0.01 -4.75
CA THR A 242 8.60 -1.20 -5.46
C THR A 242 7.51 -2.27 -5.38
N PRO A 243 6.93 -2.70 -6.52
CA PRO A 243 5.99 -3.81 -6.52
C PRO A 243 6.71 -5.16 -6.39
N ASP A 244 6.06 -6.13 -5.75
CA ASP A 244 6.51 -7.52 -5.74
C ASP A 244 6.32 -8.17 -7.12
N VAL A 245 5.24 -7.78 -7.82
CA VAL A 245 4.84 -8.34 -9.10
C VAL A 245 4.44 -7.24 -10.08
N VAL A 246 4.97 -7.31 -11.30
CA VAL A 246 4.51 -6.52 -12.45
C VAL A 246 3.75 -7.43 -13.40
N VAL A 247 2.49 -7.13 -13.70
CA VAL A 247 1.66 -7.90 -14.63
C VAL A 247 1.45 -7.10 -15.91
N ILE A 248 1.79 -7.65 -17.06
CA ILE A 248 1.72 -6.95 -18.36
C ILE A 248 0.70 -7.63 -19.26
N ASN A 249 -0.28 -6.87 -19.75
CA ASN A 249 -1.25 -7.30 -20.75
C ASN A 249 -1.30 -6.28 -21.90
N LEU A 250 -0.49 -6.52 -22.93
CA LEU A 250 -0.29 -5.62 -24.08
C LEU A 250 -0.16 -6.40 -25.40
N GLY A 251 -0.58 -5.78 -26.49
CA GLY A 251 -0.51 -6.33 -27.85
C GLY A 251 -1.83 -6.32 -28.61
N THR A 252 -2.94 -6.03 -27.93
CA THR A 252 -4.29 -5.96 -28.53
C THR A 252 -4.34 -4.91 -29.64
N ASN A 253 -3.86 -3.70 -29.35
CA ASN A 253 -3.88 -2.59 -30.30
C ASN A 253 -2.80 -2.73 -31.38
N ASP A 254 -1.62 -3.26 -31.04
CA ASP A 254 -0.52 -3.46 -32.00
C ASP A 254 -0.96 -4.36 -33.18
N ARG A 255 -1.87 -5.30 -32.94
CA ARG A 255 -2.52 -6.12 -33.98
C ARG A 255 -3.42 -5.27 -34.90
N ALA A 256 -4.20 -4.35 -34.35
CA ALA A 256 -5.12 -3.52 -35.14
C ALA A 256 -4.37 -2.53 -36.06
N PHE A 257 -3.19 -2.08 -35.63
CA PHE A 257 -2.35 -1.12 -36.37
C PHE A 257 -1.20 -1.77 -37.14
N GLN A 258 -1.27 -3.08 -37.38
CA GLN A 258 -0.36 -3.82 -38.27
C GLN A 258 1.15 -3.67 -37.91
N VAL A 259 1.48 -3.50 -36.63
CA VAL A 259 2.87 -3.63 -36.16
C VAL A 259 3.39 -4.99 -36.58
N THR A 260 4.60 -5.11 -37.12
CA THR A 260 5.13 -6.43 -37.50
C THR A 260 5.43 -7.26 -36.25
N ASP A 261 5.49 -8.59 -36.36
CA ASP A 261 5.84 -9.43 -35.21
C ASP A 261 7.31 -9.21 -34.78
N ALA A 262 8.20 -8.93 -35.74
CA ALA A 262 9.60 -8.64 -35.46
C ALA A 262 9.76 -7.31 -34.68
N ASP A 263 9.11 -6.24 -35.12
CA ASP A 263 9.16 -4.94 -34.42
C ASP A 263 8.53 -5.04 -33.03
N PHE A 264 7.37 -5.72 -32.94
CA PHE A 264 6.69 -5.92 -31.66
C PHE A 264 7.55 -6.72 -30.68
N GLN A 265 8.16 -7.84 -31.10
CA GLN A 265 9.06 -8.61 -30.25
C GLN A 265 10.27 -7.77 -29.82
N ALA A 266 10.92 -7.06 -30.73
CA ALA A 266 12.08 -6.22 -30.41
C ALA A 266 11.74 -5.14 -29.37
N THR A 267 10.60 -4.45 -29.54
CA THR A 267 10.13 -3.46 -28.58
C THR A 267 9.75 -4.10 -27.24
N TYR A 268 9.11 -5.27 -27.23
CA TYR A 268 8.78 -5.97 -25.99
C TYR A 268 10.04 -6.42 -25.24
N SER A 269 11.02 -6.99 -25.92
CA SER A 269 12.30 -7.39 -25.33
C SER A 269 13.02 -6.19 -24.68
N ALA A 270 13.08 -5.05 -25.37
CA ALA A 270 13.65 -3.82 -24.81
C ALA A 270 12.82 -3.28 -23.64
N PHE A 271 11.49 -3.39 -23.71
CA PHE A 271 10.59 -2.96 -22.64
C PHE A 271 10.81 -3.77 -21.36
N LEU A 272 10.87 -5.11 -21.46
CA LEU A 272 11.15 -6.00 -20.32
C LEU A 272 12.53 -5.71 -19.71
N GLN A 273 13.55 -5.45 -20.53
CA GLN A 273 14.87 -5.02 -20.05
C GLN A 273 14.77 -3.71 -19.25
N GLY A 274 14.02 -2.74 -19.75
CA GLY A 274 13.80 -1.47 -19.05
C GLY A 274 13.07 -1.64 -17.72
N ILE A 275 12.05 -2.49 -17.65
CA ILE A 275 11.35 -2.81 -16.39
C ILE A 275 12.32 -3.44 -15.40
N ARG A 276 13.04 -4.50 -15.81
CA ARG A 276 14.00 -5.18 -14.93
C ARG A 276 15.08 -4.24 -14.40
N ALA A 277 15.55 -3.30 -15.22
CA ALA A 277 16.55 -2.31 -14.80
C ALA A 277 16.02 -1.34 -13.72
N LYS A 278 14.70 -1.10 -13.68
CA LYS A 278 14.06 -0.26 -12.66
C LYS A 278 13.60 -1.05 -11.44
N LEU A 279 13.19 -2.30 -11.65
CA LEU A 279 12.58 -3.18 -10.66
C LEU A 279 13.35 -4.51 -10.64
N PRO A 280 14.55 -4.56 -10.02
CA PRO A 280 15.45 -5.70 -10.13
C PRO A 280 14.88 -6.98 -9.53
N ASP A 281 14.06 -6.89 -8.47
CA ASP A 281 13.58 -8.06 -7.71
C ASP A 281 12.16 -8.50 -8.09
N ALA A 282 11.37 -7.64 -8.73
CA ALA A 282 9.96 -7.91 -9.02
C ALA A 282 9.77 -9.11 -9.96
N ALA A 283 8.78 -9.96 -9.70
CA ALA A 283 8.36 -10.96 -10.68
C ALA A 283 7.63 -10.25 -11.84
N ILE A 284 8.03 -10.54 -13.08
CA ILE A 284 7.38 -9.94 -14.27
C ILE A 284 6.50 -11.01 -14.92
N LEU A 285 5.19 -10.87 -14.82
CA LEU A 285 4.20 -11.77 -15.40
C LEU A 285 3.67 -11.18 -16.70
N VAL A 286 4.10 -11.74 -17.83
CA VAL A 286 3.73 -11.31 -19.17
C VAL A 286 2.55 -12.15 -19.66
N MET A 287 1.37 -11.57 -19.67
CA MET A 287 0.15 -12.25 -20.09
C MET A 287 0.09 -12.34 -21.61
N ARG A 288 -0.28 -13.53 -22.11
CA ARG A 288 -0.93 -13.63 -23.42
C ARG A 288 -2.18 -12.76 -23.38
N THR A 289 -2.38 -11.87 -24.35
CA THR A 289 -3.64 -11.12 -24.45
C THR A 289 -4.81 -12.10 -24.55
N PHE A 290 -5.97 -11.77 -23.97
CA PHE A 290 -7.10 -12.72 -23.93
C PHE A 290 -7.53 -13.18 -25.35
N GLY A 291 -7.48 -12.27 -26.32
CA GLY A 291 -7.75 -12.58 -27.73
C GLY A 291 -6.60 -13.31 -28.47
N GLY A 292 -5.46 -13.55 -27.82
CA GLY A 292 -4.30 -14.21 -28.43
C GLY A 292 -3.49 -13.36 -29.41
N TYR A 293 -3.80 -12.07 -29.48
CA TYR A 293 -3.08 -11.13 -30.31
C TYR A 293 -1.62 -11.03 -29.85
N LYS A 294 -0.72 -11.12 -30.83
CA LYS A 294 0.74 -11.06 -30.62
C LYS A 294 1.29 -12.13 -29.66
N ALA A 295 0.57 -13.24 -29.44
CA ALA A 295 0.99 -14.26 -28.49
C ALA A 295 2.39 -14.84 -28.78
N ALA A 296 2.71 -15.14 -30.05
CA ALA A 296 3.99 -15.69 -30.45
C ALA A 296 5.17 -14.73 -30.21
N PRO A 297 5.17 -13.47 -30.73
CA PRO A 297 6.25 -12.54 -30.45
C PRO A 297 6.33 -12.11 -28.98
N THR A 298 5.22 -12.10 -28.22
CA THR A 298 5.26 -11.91 -26.76
C THR A 298 6.02 -13.05 -26.06
N LEU A 299 5.68 -14.31 -26.36
CA LEU A 299 6.36 -15.47 -25.77
C LEU A 299 7.85 -15.49 -26.15
N ALA A 300 8.18 -15.14 -27.39
CA ALA A 300 9.56 -15.04 -27.83
C ALA A 300 10.35 -13.98 -27.04
N ALA A 301 9.77 -12.79 -26.80
CA ALA A 301 10.41 -11.75 -25.99
C ALA A 301 10.66 -12.19 -24.53
N VAL A 302 9.72 -12.92 -23.91
CA VAL A 302 9.91 -13.52 -22.58
C VAL A 302 11.09 -14.51 -22.62
N ASN A 303 11.09 -15.43 -23.59
CA ASN A 303 12.15 -16.42 -23.72
C ASN A 303 13.52 -15.79 -23.96
N ASP A 304 13.60 -14.70 -24.73
CA ASP A 304 14.83 -13.93 -24.94
C ASP A 304 15.37 -13.37 -23.62
N ARG A 305 14.49 -12.90 -22.72
CA ARG A 305 14.88 -12.41 -21.39
C ARG A 305 15.37 -13.53 -20.47
N ILE A 306 14.68 -14.66 -20.47
CA ILE A 306 15.08 -15.85 -19.71
C ILE A 306 16.45 -16.35 -20.20
N ALA A 307 16.65 -16.45 -21.51
CA ALA A 307 17.92 -16.84 -22.11
C ALA A 307 19.06 -15.86 -21.79
N ALA A 308 18.74 -14.58 -21.58
CA ALA A 308 19.66 -13.56 -21.12
C ALA A 308 19.86 -13.52 -19.58
N GLY A 309 19.37 -14.52 -18.85
CA GLY A 309 19.63 -14.72 -17.41
C GLY A 309 18.60 -14.14 -16.46
N ASP A 310 17.49 -13.57 -16.95
CA ASP A 310 16.40 -13.10 -16.09
C ASP A 310 15.49 -14.28 -15.72
N ALA A 311 15.71 -14.88 -14.55
CA ALA A 311 14.95 -16.04 -14.11
C ALA A 311 13.57 -15.69 -13.50
N ASN A 312 13.24 -14.40 -13.33
CA ASN A 312 12.00 -13.96 -12.68
C ASN A 312 11.07 -13.20 -13.64
N VAL A 313 11.07 -13.61 -14.92
CA VAL A 313 10.11 -13.21 -15.94
C VAL A 313 9.38 -14.44 -16.44
N HIS A 314 8.05 -14.37 -16.51
CA HIS A 314 7.17 -15.52 -16.71
C HIS A 314 6.14 -15.20 -17.78
N TYR A 315 5.91 -16.14 -18.70
CA TYR A 315 4.78 -16.06 -19.63
C TYR A 315 3.54 -16.68 -18.99
N VAL A 316 2.44 -15.92 -18.95
CA VAL A 316 1.15 -16.41 -18.47
C VAL A 316 0.27 -16.72 -19.68
N ASP A 317 0.11 -18.00 -19.99
CA ASP A 317 -0.78 -18.44 -21.06
C ASP A 317 -2.25 -18.32 -20.62
N THR A 318 -2.97 -17.40 -21.25
CA THR A 318 -4.39 -17.12 -21.00
C THR A 318 -5.32 -17.85 -21.96
N THR A 319 -4.80 -18.81 -22.74
CA THR A 319 -5.60 -19.59 -23.69
C THR A 319 -6.79 -20.25 -22.99
N GLY A 320 -8.00 -20.00 -23.51
CA GLY A 320 -9.24 -20.56 -22.98
C GLY A 320 -9.77 -19.90 -21.70
N TRP A 321 -9.11 -18.86 -21.17
CA TRP A 321 -9.60 -18.16 -19.97
C TRP A 321 -10.96 -17.52 -20.22
N LEU A 322 -11.09 -16.79 -21.33
CA LEU A 322 -12.31 -16.10 -21.73
C LEU A 322 -12.88 -16.69 -23.02
N SER A 323 -14.20 -16.68 -23.12
CA SER A 323 -15.02 -17.11 -24.24
C SER A 323 -15.83 -15.93 -24.79
N GLY A 324 -16.52 -16.09 -25.93
CA GLY A 324 -17.27 -14.98 -26.54
C GLY A 324 -18.30 -14.31 -25.61
N ALA A 325 -18.94 -15.07 -24.71
CA ALA A 325 -19.90 -14.54 -23.73
C ALA A 325 -19.26 -13.69 -22.63
N ASP A 326 -17.94 -13.79 -22.45
CA ASP A 326 -17.19 -13.03 -21.45
C ASP A 326 -16.86 -11.60 -21.94
N PHE A 327 -17.11 -11.26 -23.22
CA PHE A 327 -16.81 -9.96 -23.80
C PHE A 327 -18.06 -9.11 -24.03
N ALA A 328 -17.94 -7.79 -23.86
CA ALA A 328 -18.99 -6.82 -24.14
C ALA A 328 -19.10 -6.49 -25.65
N ASP A 329 -17.97 -6.42 -26.34
CA ASP A 329 -17.88 -6.04 -27.76
C ASP A 329 -16.98 -6.97 -28.60
N GLY A 330 -16.64 -8.15 -28.05
CA GLY A 330 -15.74 -9.11 -28.66
C GLY A 330 -14.25 -8.83 -28.44
N VAL A 331 -13.88 -7.72 -27.80
CA VAL A 331 -12.50 -7.37 -27.44
C VAL A 331 -12.37 -7.05 -25.95
N HIS A 332 -13.26 -6.21 -25.42
CA HIS A 332 -13.26 -5.79 -24.03
C HIS A 332 -14.07 -6.77 -23.18
N PRO A 333 -13.49 -7.38 -22.13
CA PRO A 333 -14.27 -8.23 -21.23
C PRO A 333 -15.40 -7.43 -20.57
N SER A 334 -16.55 -8.06 -20.36
CA SER A 334 -17.61 -7.50 -19.50
C SER A 334 -17.18 -7.54 -18.03
N ASP A 335 -17.95 -6.94 -17.12
CA ASP A 335 -17.71 -7.09 -15.67
C ASP A 335 -17.60 -8.57 -15.25
N ALA A 336 -18.42 -9.46 -15.82
CA ALA A 336 -18.34 -10.90 -15.56
C ALA A 336 -17.05 -11.52 -16.13
N GLY A 337 -16.65 -11.12 -17.34
CA GLY A 337 -15.39 -11.57 -17.95
C GLY A 337 -14.17 -11.11 -17.17
N HIS A 338 -14.17 -9.87 -16.68
CA HIS A 338 -13.14 -9.34 -15.79
C HIS A 338 -13.06 -10.10 -14.47
N ALA A 339 -14.19 -10.39 -13.82
CA ALA A 339 -14.24 -11.20 -12.61
C ALA A 339 -13.69 -12.62 -12.82
N LYS A 340 -14.05 -13.25 -13.96
CA LYS A 340 -13.54 -14.57 -14.35
C LYS A 340 -12.03 -14.54 -14.56
N ALA A 341 -11.52 -13.58 -15.33
CA ALA A 341 -10.08 -13.40 -15.55
C ALA A 341 -9.32 -13.17 -14.23
N ALA A 342 -9.88 -12.37 -13.32
CA ALA A 342 -9.29 -12.13 -12.01
C ALA A 342 -9.21 -13.41 -11.18
N GLY A 343 -10.27 -14.22 -11.17
CA GLY A 343 -10.28 -15.51 -10.46
C GLY A 343 -9.22 -16.49 -10.96
N LEU A 344 -8.93 -16.48 -12.27
CA LEU A 344 -7.88 -17.29 -12.89
C LEU A 344 -6.47 -16.72 -12.66
N LEU A 345 -6.34 -15.39 -12.60
CA LEU A 345 -5.06 -14.73 -12.35
C LEU A 345 -4.63 -14.77 -10.88
N ALA A 346 -5.57 -14.68 -9.94
CA ALA A 346 -5.28 -14.67 -8.51
C ALA A 346 -4.39 -15.83 -8.01
N PRO A 347 -4.63 -17.12 -8.35
CA PRO A 347 -3.73 -18.19 -7.92
C PRO A 347 -2.32 -18.07 -8.51
N ILE A 348 -2.17 -17.53 -9.72
CA ILE A 348 -0.87 -17.27 -10.34
C ILE A 348 -0.15 -16.16 -9.58
N LEU A 349 -0.84 -15.06 -9.27
CA LEU A 349 -0.28 -13.98 -8.44
C LEU A 349 0.21 -14.49 -7.09
N ARG A 350 -0.58 -15.31 -6.38
CA ARG A 350 -0.20 -15.87 -5.09
C ARG A 350 1.12 -16.64 -5.14
N ALA A 351 1.42 -17.32 -6.25
CA ALA A 351 2.66 -18.07 -6.41
C ALA A 351 3.91 -17.19 -6.57
N HIS A 352 3.73 -15.91 -6.89
CA HIS A 352 4.81 -14.94 -7.11
C HIS A 352 4.85 -13.82 -6.06
N LEU A 353 3.93 -13.85 -5.09
CA LEU A 353 3.92 -12.93 -3.97
C LEU A 353 4.62 -13.58 -2.77
N PRO A 354 5.27 -12.79 -1.90
CA PRO A 354 5.80 -13.32 -0.64
C PRO A 354 4.72 -14.06 0.16
N GLU A 355 4.95 -15.34 0.49
CA GLU A 355 4.01 -16.17 1.26
C GLU A 355 3.89 -15.62 2.69
N ASN A 356 2.66 -15.34 3.15
CA ASN A 356 2.41 -15.08 4.57
C ASN A 356 2.36 -16.43 5.29
N LEU A 357 3.47 -16.81 5.93
CA LEU A 357 3.65 -18.06 6.65
C LEU A 357 2.67 -18.22 7.81
N ALA A 358 2.13 -17.12 8.35
CA ALA A 358 1.19 -17.11 9.46
C ALA A 358 -0.27 -17.35 9.03
N LEU A 359 -0.61 -17.10 7.75
CA LEU A 359 -1.98 -17.11 7.28
C LEU A 359 -2.66 -18.47 7.52
N ASN A 360 -3.80 -18.45 8.20
CA ASN A 360 -4.60 -19.59 8.63
C ASN A 360 -3.85 -20.63 9.47
N LYS A 361 -2.77 -20.24 10.15
CA LYS A 361 -2.03 -21.11 11.06
C LYS A 361 -2.63 -21.13 12.47
N PRO A 362 -2.43 -22.21 13.23
CA PRO A 362 -2.81 -22.22 14.64
C PRO A 362 -2.14 -21.10 15.42
N ALA A 363 -2.95 -20.29 16.10
CA ALA A 363 -2.49 -19.23 16.98
C ALA A 363 -2.95 -19.47 18.42
N THR A 364 -2.12 -19.06 19.39
CA THR A 364 -2.40 -19.10 20.83
C THR A 364 -1.95 -17.80 21.48
N ALA A 365 -2.53 -17.46 22.62
CA ALA A 365 -2.19 -16.23 23.34
C ALA A 365 -2.30 -16.40 24.85
N SER A 366 -1.65 -15.50 25.61
CA SER A 366 -1.69 -15.46 27.08
C SER A 366 -3.10 -15.25 27.65
N SER A 367 -3.93 -14.49 26.94
CA SER A 367 -5.30 -14.18 27.31
C SER A 367 -6.20 -14.13 26.08
N ASN A 368 -7.52 -14.21 26.29
CA ASN A 368 -8.51 -14.17 25.20
C ASN A 368 -8.19 -15.17 24.06
N ALA A 369 -7.62 -16.32 24.41
CA ALA A 369 -7.03 -17.27 23.46
C ALA A 369 -8.03 -17.83 22.44
N ALA A 370 -9.32 -17.86 22.76
CA ALA A 370 -10.38 -18.24 21.83
C ALA A 370 -10.45 -17.36 20.57
N TYR A 371 -9.90 -16.14 20.64
CA TYR A 371 -9.86 -15.18 19.55
C TYR A 371 -8.49 -15.07 18.88
N ALA A 372 -7.50 -15.88 19.29
CA ALA A 372 -6.14 -15.76 18.75
C ALA A 372 -6.12 -15.95 17.22
N GLY A 373 -6.90 -16.89 16.68
CA GLY A 373 -6.97 -17.14 15.24
C GLY A 373 -7.48 -15.97 14.39
N LEU A 374 -8.07 -14.94 15.00
CA LEU A 374 -8.61 -13.77 14.29
C LEU A 374 -7.55 -12.81 13.75
N SER A 375 -6.29 -12.97 14.16
CA SER A 375 -5.17 -12.13 13.70
C SER A 375 -4.16 -12.85 12.81
N VAL A 376 -4.60 -13.94 12.22
CA VAL A 376 -3.90 -14.69 11.17
C VAL A 376 -4.90 -15.15 10.11
N ASP A 377 -6.07 -14.53 10.01
CA ASP A 377 -7.13 -14.96 9.09
C ASP A 377 -7.20 -14.11 7.81
N GLY A 378 -6.33 -13.10 7.71
CA GLY A 378 -6.21 -12.22 6.55
C GLY A 378 -7.34 -11.21 6.43
N LYS A 379 -8.16 -11.01 7.46
CA LYS A 379 -9.25 -10.03 7.44
C LYS A 379 -8.88 -8.78 8.25
N PRO A 380 -8.84 -7.58 7.63
CA PRO A 380 -8.41 -6.35 8.29
C PRO A 380 -9.43 -5.75 9.28
N TRP A 381 -10.41 -6.53 9.74
CA TRP A 381 -11.48 -6.08 10.65
C TRP A 381 -11.78 -7.08 11.78
N SER A 382 -11.10 -8.23 11.81
CA SER A 382 -11.08 -9.12 12.96
C SER A 382 -9.74 -8.99 13.68
N ARG A 383 -9.73 -9.22 14.99
CA ARG A 383 -8.55 -8.99 15.82
C ARG A 383 -8.51 -9.90 17.03
N TRP A 384 -7.30 -10.16 17.50
CA TRP A 384 -7.04 -10.51 18.88
C TRP A 384 -6.82 -9.24 19.71
N GLY A 385 -7.28 -9.28 20.96
CA GLY A 385 -6.97 -8.27 21.96
C GLY A 385 -6.72 -8.96 23.29
N SER A 386 -5.72 -8.52 24.03
CA SER A 386 -5.34 -9.11 25.31
C SER A 386 -6.21 -8.62 26.48
N ALA A 387 -6.00 -9.21 27.66
CA ALA A 387 -6.42 -8.63 28.92
C ALA A 387 -5.75 -7.26 29.15
N TYR A 388 -6.28 -6.49 30.09
CA TYR A 388 -5.79 -5.15 30.42
C TYR A 388 -4.49 -5.18 31.26
N ALA A 389 -3.48 -5.94 30.81
CA ALA A 389 -2.22 -6.18 31.49
C ALA A 389 -1.02 -6.08 30.53
N ASN A 390 0.14 -5.79 31.11
CA ASN A 390 1.43 -5.80 30.42
C ASN A 390 2.01 -7.22 30.40
N ASN A 391 2.99 -7.47 29.53
CA ASN A 391 3.65 -8.77 29.33
C ASN A 391 2.71 -9.87 28.82
N GLU A 392 1.74 -9.47 28.00
CA GLU A 392 0.90 -10.40 27.25
C GLU A 392 1.69 -10.94 26.05
N TRP A 393 1.34 -12.12 25.56
CA TRP A 393 1.99 -12.72 24.39
C TRP A 393 0.99 -13.33 23.43
N TYR A 394 1.37 -13.32 22.16
CA TYR A 394 0.66 -13.97 21.07
C TYR A 394 1.65 -14.83 20.29
N LYS A 395 1.26 -16.03 19.88
CA LYS A 395 2.14 -17.02 19.25
C LYS A 395 1.45 -17.71 18.09
N VAL A 396 2.17 -17.88 16.99
CA VAL A 396 1.76 -18.65 15.81
C VAL A 396 2.61 -19.91 15.69
N ASP A 397 1.98 -21.08 15.46
CA ASP A 397 2.64 -22.32 15.03
C ASP A 397 2.57 -22.44 13.51
N LEU A 398 3.69 -22.28 12.81
CA LEU A 398 3.80 -22.36 11.35
C LEU A 398 3.50 -23.78 10.80
N GLY A 399 3.46 -24.78 11.68
CA GLY A 399 3.20 -26.19 11.40
C GLY A 399 4.45 -27.00 11.03
N SER A 400 5.52 -26.32 10.60
CA SER A 400 6.84 -26.91 10.31
C SER A 400 7.92 -25.85 10.51
N VAL A 401 9.18 -26.26 10.61
CA VAL A 401 10.29 -25.30 10.67
C VAL A 401 10.43 -24.62 9.31
N ARG A 402 10.33 -23.29 9.31
CA ARG A 402 10.52 -22.40 8.16
C ARG A 402 11.59 -21.37 8.49
N THR A 403 12.14 -20.76 7.44
CA THR A 403 12.92 -19.53 7.61
C THR A 403 11.95 -18.37 7.80
N VAL A 404 12.27 -17.42 8.68
CA VAL A 404 11.51 -16.18 8.86
C VAL A 404 12.50 -15.04 8.99
N SER A 405 12.30 -13.96 8.26
CA SER A 405 13.13 -12.75 8.34
C SER A 405 12.33 -11.45 8.44
N LYS A 406 11.00 -11.52 8.29
CA LYS A 406 10.13 -10.35 8.35
C LYS A 406 8.82 -10.66 9.06
N ALA A 407 8.37 -9.71 9.87
CA ALA A 407 7.04 -9.68 10.46
C ALA A 407 6.34 -8.37 10.10
N VAL A 408 5.05 -8.43 9.80
CA VAL A 408 4.19 -7.25 9.65
C VAL A 408 3.11 -7.33 10.72
N ILE A 409 3.02 -6.30 11.56
CA ILE A 409 2.02 -6.20 12.63
C ILE A 409 1.09 -5.05 12.26
N ASP A 410 -0.19 -5.34 12.06
CA ASP A 410 -1.21 -4.32 11.84
C ASP A 410 -1.92 -4.00 13.15
N TRP A 411 -1.38 -3.05 13.92
CA TRP A 411 -1.90 -2.72 15.25
C TRP A 411 -3.29 -2.07 15.19
N GLU A 412 -4.08 -2.33 16.23
CA GLU A 412 -5.27 -1.53 16.54
C GLU A 412 -4.86 -0.27 17.32
N ALA A 413 -5.81 0.61 17.65
CA ALA A 413 -5.54 1.79 18.47
C ALA A 413 -4.87 1.46 19.83
N ALA A 414 -5.12 0.27 20.39
CA ALA A 414 -4.50 -0.24 21.60
C ALA A 414 -3.19 -1.03 21.33
N TYR A 415 -2.24 -0.37 20.64
CA TYR A 415 -0.91 -0.92 20.33
C TYR A 415 0.03 -0.99 21.54
N ASP A 416 1.19 -1.62 21.37
CA ASP A 416 2.28 -1.66 22.35
C ASP A 416 3.43 -0.73 21.96
N THR A 417 3.94 0.02 22.93
CA THR A 417 5.18 0.80 22.77
C THR A 417 6.41 -0.06 22.99
N ALA A 418 6.34 -1.10 23.82
CA ALA A 418 7.45 -2.04 23.97
C ALA A 418 7.00 -3.48 23.68
N TYR A 419 7.67 -4.12 22.73
CA TYR A 419 7.41 -5.50 22.36
C TYR A 419 8.67 -6.18 21.80
N SER A 420 8.65 -7.50 21.70
CA SER A 420 9.68 -8.28 21.05
C SER A 420 9.12 -9.42 20.19
N ILE A 421 9.83 -9.75 19.12
CA ILE A 421 9.55 -10.91 18.29
C ILE A 421 10.56 -11.99 18.66
N GLN A 422 10.04 -13.14 19.02
CA GLN A 422 10.81 -14.30 19.46
C GLN A 422 10.50 -15.49 18.56
N VAL A 423 11.51 -16.29 18.24
CA VAL A 423 11.37 -17.49 17.42
C VAL A 423 11.78 -18.72 18.21
N SER A 424 11.17 -19.86 17.88
CA SER A 424 11.50 -21.16 18.46
C SER A 424 11.23 -22.28 17.46
N THR A 425 12.00 -23.34 17.48
CA THR A 425 11.73 -24.58 16.71
C THR A 425 11.03 -25.65 17.54
N ASP A 426 10.98 -25.49 18.87
CA ASP A 426 10.54 -26.52 19.82
C ASP A 426 9.45 -26.07 20.82
N ASP A 427 9.03 -24.79 20.76
CA ASP A 427 8.07 -24.15 21.66
C ASP A 427 8.50 -24.08 23.14
N SER A 428 9.77 -24.32 23.43
CA SER A 428 10.32 -24.32 24.79
C SER A 428 11.43 -23.28 24.96
N THR A 429 12.35 -23.21 24.00
CA THR A 429 13.46 -22.26 23.98
C THR A 429 13.18 -21.20 22.94
N TYR A 430 13.16 -19.94 23.38
CA TYR A 430 12.86 -18.79 22.53
C TYR A 430 14.07 -17.89 22.38
N THR A 431 14.37 -17.52 21.14
CA THR A 431 15.40 -16.54 20.80
C THR A 431 14.73 -15.26 20.33
N THR A 432 15.05 -14.13 20.96
CA THR A 432 14.59 -12.82 20.50
C THR A 432 15.34 -12.43 19.22
N VAL A 433 14.60 -12.21 18.13
CA VAL A 433 15.16 -11.74 16.84
C VAL A 433 14.95 -10.24 16.63
N TYR A 434 14.02 -9.64 17.38
CA TYR A 434 13.77 -8.20 17.36
C TYR A 434 13.18 -7.73 18.69
N SER A 435 13.49 -6.50 19.10
CA SER A 435 12.83 -5.84 20.24
C SER A 435 12.80 -4.32 20.06
N THR A 436 11.76 -3.68 20.56
CA THR A 436 11.63 -2.22 20.59
C THR A 436 11.01 -1.76 21.91
N THR A 437 11.27 -0.51 22.28
CA THR A 437 10.61 0.21 23.39
C THR A 437 9.91 1.48 22.93
N SER A 438 9.84 1.70 21.61
CA SER A 438 9.23 2.87 20.98
C SER A 438 8.39 2.49 19.77
N GLY A 439 7.62 1.41 19.87
CA GLY A 439 6.59 1.00 18.89
C GLY A 439 5.63 2.16 18.60
N GLY A 440 5.27 2.30 17.33
CA GLY A 440 4.52 3.45 16.81
C GLY A 440 3.01 3.19 16.66
N GLY A 441 2.60 1.92 16.67
CA GLY A 441 1.23 1.52 16.31
C GLY A 441 1.00 1.62 14.81
N GLY A 442 -0.27 1.49 14.38
CA GLY A 442 -0.61 1.31 12.97
C GLY A 442 0.04 0.05 12.39
N THR A 443 0.32 0.03 11.09
CA THR A 443 1.05 -1.09 10.50
C THR A 443 2.57 -0.89 10.63
N GLU A 444 3.23 -1.80 11.34
CA GLU A 444 4.68 -1.85 11.50
C GLU A 444 5.26 -3.02 10.69
N THR A 445 6.24 -2.75 9.83
CA THR A 445 7.00 -3.78 9.10
C THR A 445 8.38 -3.91 9.73
N ILE A 446 8.67 -5.08 10.29
CA ILE A 446 9.91 -5.39 11.00
C ILE A 446 10.70 -6.41 10.18
N THR A 447 11.95 -6.07 9.86
CA THR A 447 12.91 -7.01 9.27
C THR A 447 13.99 -7.36 10.30
N PHE A 448 14.45 -8.61 10.26
CA PHE A 448 15.48 -9.15 11.15
C PHE A 448 16.31 -10.22 10.42
N PRO A 449 17.51 -10.58 10.91
CA PRO A 449 18.30 -11.64 10.30
C PRO A 449 17.48 -12.94 10.15
N PRO A 450 17.54 -13.64 8.99
CA PRO A 450 16.79 -14.87 8.78
C PRO A 450 17.04 -15.89 9.90
N ALA A 451 15.96 -16.41 10.47
CA ALA A 451 16.00 -17.37 11.57
C ALA A 451 15.08 -18.57 11.29
N SER A 452 15.51 -19.76 11.73
CA SER A 452 14.66 -20.95 11.67
C SER A 452 13.63 -20.93 12.79
N ALA A 453 12.35 -21.02 12.44
CA ALA A 453 11.25 -20.98 13.38
C ALA A 453 10.16 -21.99 12.98
N ARG A 454 9.61 -22.70 13.96
CA ARG A 454 8.26 -23.28 13.84
C ARG A 454 7.25 -22.42 14.60
N TYR A 455 7.67 -21.82 15.70
CA TYR A 455 6.85 -20.95 16.54
C TYR A 455 7.42 -19.54 16.48
N VAL A 456 6.56 -18.57 16.23
CA VAL A 456 6.90 -17.15 16.32
C VAL A 456 5.99 -16.52 17.37
N LYS A 457 6.58 -15.81 18.33
CA LYS A 457 5.89 -15.20 19.46
C LYS A 457 6.15 -13.70 19.49
N LEU A 458 5.07 -12.93 19.50
CA LEU A 458 5.05 -11.51 19.83
C LEU A 458 4.84 -11.39 21.34
N LEU A 459 5.83 -10.84 22.05
CA LEU A 459 5.75 -10.53 23.47
C LEU A 459 5.50 -9.03 23.64
N CYS A 460 4.30 -8.67 24.09
CA CYS A 460 3.80 -7.32 24.31
C CYS A 460 4.13 -6.85 25.74
N THR A 461 5.29 -6.21 25.92
CA THR A 461 5.84 -5.86 27.24
C THR A 461 5.18 -4.61 27.83
N THR A 462 4.95 -3.56 27.04
CA THR A 462 4.38 -2.29 27.52
C THR A 462 3.34 -1.75 26.55
N ARG A 463 2.11 -1.60 27.06
CA ARG A 463 0.97 -1.06 26.33
C ARG A 463 1.07 0.45 26.15
N ALA A 464 0.67 0.95 24.98
CA ALA A 464 0.61 2.39 24.70
C ALA A 464 -0.60 3.08 25.35
N THR A 465 -1.65 2.30 25.68
CA THR A 465 -2.93 2.81 26.18
C THR A 465 -3.37 2.04 27.43
N PRO A 466 -4.41 2.50 28.16
CA PRO A 466 -5.01 1.72 29.25
C PRO A 466 -5.69 0.42 28.80
N TYR A 467 -6.01 0.28 27.51
CA TYR A 467 -6.63 -0.91 26.91
C TYR A 467 -5.61 -2.05 26.75
N GLY A 468 -6.05 -3.30 26.56
CA GLY A 468 -5.17 -4.44 26.28
C GLY A 468 -4.51 -4.34 24.90
N SER A 469 -3.32 -4.92 24.75
CA SER A 469 -2.60 -5.06 23.48
C SER A 469 -3.50 -5.63 22.40
N SER A 470 -3.56 -5.01 21.23
CA SER A 470 -4.50 -5.40 20.18
C SER A 470 -3.97 -5.11 18.78
N PHE A 471 -4.16 -6.06 17.87
CA PHE A 471 -3.78 -5.94 16.46
C PHE A 471 -4.75 -6.71 15.57
N TRP A 472 -4.96 -6.20 14.36
CA TRP A 472 -5.78 -6.82 13.32
C TRP A 472 -5.08 -8.07 12.80
N GLU A 473 -3.85 -7.97 12.32
CA GLU A 473 -3.10 -9.09 11.72
C GLU A 473 -1.63 -9.15 12.20
N LEU A 474 -1.11 -10.37 12.32
CA LEU A 474 0.31 -10.68 12.41
C LEU A 474 0.70 -11.56 11.23
N GLU A 475 1.51 -11.01 10.33
CA GLU A 475 1.98 -11.69 9.14
C GLU A 475 3.48 -12.02 9.26
N LEU A 476 3.89 -13.16 8.73
CA LEU A 476 5.26 -13.67 8.82
C LEU A 476 5.76 -14.06 7.44
N TYR A 477 7.00 -13.69 7.12
CA TYR A 477 7.58 -13.89 5.79
C TYR A 477 9.02 -14.40 5.88
N GLU A 478 9.41 -15.16 4.85
CA GLU A 478 10.80 -15.58 4.62
C GLU A 478 11.73 -14.41 4.34
#